data_AF-A0A016RZC1-F1
#
_entry.id   AF-A0A016RZC1-F1
#
_cell.length_a   1.000
_cell.length_b   1.000
_cell.length_c   1.000
_cell.angle_alpha   90.00
_cell.angle_beta   90.00
_cell.angle_gamma   90.00
#
_symmetry.space_group_name_H-M   'P 1'
#
loop_
_entity.id
_entity.type
_entity.pdbx_description
1 polymer ?
#
loop_
_entity_poly.entity_id
_entity_poly.type
_entity_poly.pdbx_seq_one_letter_code
_entity_poly.pdbx_strand_id
1 'polypeptide(L)'
;MVGAVVARTLSLTWSLPLIPVNHCIGHIEMGRLITGANNPVVLYVSGGNTQVISYSHYKYRVFGETIDIAVGNCLDRFARVVKLPNDPSPGYNIEQAAKKGSRLLELPYTVKGMDVAFSGILSLIESKAKQLLSSGDYTVEDLCFSLQETVFAMLIEITERAMAHTGSSELLIVGGVGCNKRLQVR
;
A
#
# COMPACT_ATOMS: atom_id res chain seq x y z
N MET A 1 1.08 -19.16 11.74
CA MET A 1 1.47 -20.53 12.14
C MET A 1 0.52 -21.61 11.62
N VAL A 2 -0.80 -21.37 11.59
CA VAL A 2 -1.81 -22.31 11.06
C VAL A 2 -1.50 -22.81 9.64
N GLY A 3 -1.19 -21.91 8.70
CA GLY A 3 -0.92 -22.29 7.31
C GLY A 3 0.21 -23.30 7.12
N ALA A 4 1.31 -23.14 7.88
CA ALA A 4 2.44 -24.07 7.81
C ALA A 4 2.11 -25.46 8.38
N VAL A 5 1.26 -25.52 9.42
CA VAL A 5 0.80 -26.79 9.99
C VAL A 5 -0.07 -27.53 8.99
N VAL A 6 -1.07 -26.84 8.43
CA VAL A 6 -1.97 -27.41 7.41
C VAL A 6 -1.16 -27.93 6.21
N ALA A 7 -0.26 -27.11 5.66
CA ALA A 7 0.55 -27.50 4.50
C ALA A 7 1.41 -28.75 4.76
N ARG A 8 2.03 -28.85 5.94
CA ARG A 8 2.81 -30.05 6.33
C ARG A 8 1.92 -31.27 6.50
N THR A 9 0.76 -31.13 7.14
CA THR A 9 -0.19 -32.24 7.28
C THR A 9 -0.60 -32.79 5.91
N LEU A 10 -0.98 -31.92 4.96
CA LEU A 10 -1.36 -32.34 3.61
C LEU A 10 -0.23 -33.03 2.86
N SER A 11 1.00 -32.49 2.94
CA SER A 11 2.19 -33.09 2.32
C SER A 11 2.47 -34.49 2.86
N LEU A 12 2.39 -34.68 4.19
CA LEU A 12 2.59 -35.99 4.83
C LEU A 12 1.46 -36.97 4.50
N THR A 13 0.19 -36.52 4.52
CA THR A 13 -0.96 -37.38 4.22
C THR A 13 -0.93 -37.91 2.78
N TRP A 14 -0.52 -37.07 1.82
CA TRP A 14 -0.49 -37.46 0.40
C TRP A 14 0.88 -37.86 -0.12
N SER A 15 1.92 -37.88 0.73
CA SER A 15 3.30 -38.19 0.32
C SER A 15 3.80 -37.34 -0.85
N LEU A 16 3.40 -36.06 -0.88
CA LEU A 16 3.81 -35.10 -1.90
C LEU A 16 4.89 -34.16 -1.37
N PRO A 17 5.84 -33.72 -2.22
CA PRO A 17 6.87 -32.77 -1.80
C PRO A 17 6.26 -31.43 -1.39
N LEU A 18 6.78 -30.84 -0.31
CA LEU A 18 6.41 -29.51 0.18
C LEU A 18 7.49 -28.50 -0.17
N ILE A 19 7.13 -27.46 -0.92
CA ILE A 19 8.05 -26.40 -1.33
C ILE A 19 7.72 -25.11 -0.57
N PRO A 20 8.67 -24.54 0.20
CA PRO A 20 8.45 -23.24 0.84
C PRO A 20 8.50 -22.11 -0.19
N VAL A 21 7.60 -21.13 -0.04
CA VAL A 21 7.50 -19.98 -0.93
C VAL A 21 7.59 -18.67 -0.15
N ASN A 22 8.22 -17.66 -0.73
CA ASN A 22 8.23 -16.31 -0.18
C ASN A 22 6.94 -15.58 -0.59
N HIS A 23 6.22 -15.02 0.38
CA HIS A 23 4.95 -14.34 0.16
C HIS A 23 5.05 -13.16 -0.81
N CYS A 24 6.05 -12.29 -0.63
CA CYS A 24 6.26 -11.11 -1.49
C CYS A 24 6.59 -11.51 -2.93
N ILE A 25 7.49 -12.49 -3.11
CA ILE A 25 7.85 -13.00 -4.44
C ILE A 25 6.64 -13.66 -5.10
N GLY A 26 5.79 -14.37 -4.35
CA GLY A 26 4.55 -14.93 -4.86
C GLY A 26 3.63 -13.88 -5.50
N HIS A 27 3.49 -12.70 -4.87
CA HIS A 27 2.74 -11.58 -5.46
C HIS A 27 3.35 -11.08 -6.77
N ILE A 28 4.69 -10.95 -6.81
CA ILE A 28 5.42 -10.46 -7.99
C ILE A 28 5.26 -11.42 -9.16
N GLU A 29 5.59 -12.70 -8.96
CA GLU A 29 5.58 -13.70 -10.04
C GLU A 29 4.18 -13.98 -10.55
N MET A 30 3.17 -13.98 -9.67
CA MET A 30 1.77 -14.08 -10.09
C MET A 30 1.36 -12.89 -10.97
N GLY A 31 1.76 -11.67 -10.57
CA GLY A 31 1.48 -10.45 -11.35
C GLY A 31 2.18 -10.45 -12.71
N ARG A 32 3.46 -10.86 -12.76
CA ARG A 32 4.22 -11.02 -14.03
C ARG A 32 3.56 -12.05 -14.96
N LEU A 33 3.15 -13.20 -14.42
CA LEU A 33 2.50 -14.25 -15.19
C LEU A 33 1.18 -13.78 -15.83
N ILE A 34 0.35 -13.06 -15.09
CA ILE A 34 -0.97 -12.61 -15.56
C ILE A 34 -0.86 -11.44 -16.55
N THR A 35 0.07 -10.52 -16.30
CA THR A 35 0.21 -9.29 -17.10
C THR A 35 1.15 -9.44 -18.29
N GLY A 36 2.03 -10.44 -18.28
CA GLY A 36 3.12 -10.56 -19.25
C GLY A 36 4.30 -9.62 -19.00
N ALA A 37 4.33 -8.92 -17.85
CA ALA A 37 5.43 -8.01 -17.52
C ALA A 37 6.76 -8.77 -17.41
N ASN A 38 7.80 -8.28 -18.09
CA ASN A 38 9.06 -9.00 -18.20
C ASN A 38 9.99 -8.67 -17.02
N ASN A 39 10.32 -7.40 -16.81
CA ASN A 39 11.20 -6.97 -15.72
C ASN A 39 10.72 -5.67 -15.06
N PRO A 40 9.53 -5.69 -14.43
CA PRO A 40 8.95 -4.49 -13.84
C PRO A 40 9.66 -4.08 -12.55
N VAL A 41 9.64 -2.78 -12.27
CA VAL A 41 9.64 -2.31 -10.89
C VAL A 41 8.28 -2.62 -10.30
N VAL A 42 8.26 -3.17 -9.09
CA VAL A 42 7.05 -3.63 -8.43
C VAL A 42 6.77 -2.77 -7.22
N LEU A 43 5.64 -2.06 -7.23
CA LEU A 43 5.09 -1.41 -6.05
C LEU A 43 4.19 -2.40 -5.31
N TYR A 44 4.69 -2.98 -4.21
CA TYR A 44 3.95 -3.91 -3.37
C TYR A 44 3.30 -3.17 -2.20
N VAL A 45 1.97 -3.02 -2.25
CA VAL A 45 1.17 -2.30 -1.25
C VAL A 45 0.04 -3.17 -0.72
N SER A 46 0.17 -3.61 0.53
CA SER A 46 -0.82 -4.42 1.24
C SER A 46 -1.14 -3.86 2.62
N GLY A 47 -2.01 -4.54 3.35
CA GLY A 47 -2.29 -4.21 4.77
C GLY A 47 -1.05 -4.25 5.66
N GLY A 48 -0.07 -5.09 5.32
CA GLY A 48 1.13 -5.33 6.14
C GLY A 48 2.47 -5.01 5.46
N ASN A 49 2.49 -4.73 4.17
CA ASN A 49 3.71 -4.46 3.42
C ASN A 49 3.58 -3.19 2.56
N THR A 50 4.65 -2.43 2.45
CA THR A 50 4.80 -1.31 1.51
C THR A 50 6.26 -1.28 1.08
N GLN A 51 6.53 -1.79 -0.12
CA GLN A 51 7.88 -1.98 -0.64
C GLN A 51 7.91 -1.71 -2.15
N VAL A 52 9.00 -1.15 -2.64
CA VAL A 52 9.35 -1.02 -4.05
C VAL A 52 10.45 -2.02 -4.35
N ILE A 53 10.13 -3.03 -5.16
CA ILE A 53 10.97 -4.20 -5.40
C ILE A 53 11.33 -4.26 -6.88
N SER A 54 12.57 -4.61 -7.21
CA SER A 54 12.95 -4.93 -8.60
C SER A 54 13.98 -6.05 -8.63
N TYR A 55 14.05 -6.75 -9.75
CA TYR A 55 15.02 -7.81 -9.97
C TYR A 55 16.35 -7.21 -10.44
N SER A 56 17.39 -7.38 -9.64
CA SER A 56 18.70 -6.81 -9.92
C SER A 56 19.82 -7.70 -9.39
N HIS A 57 20.84 -7.95 -10.23
CA HIS A 57 21.96 -8.83 -9.92
C HIS A 57 21.51 -10.22 -9.45
N TYR A 58 20.64 -10.85 -10.25
CA TYR A 58 20.10 -12.20 -10.03
C TYR A 58 19.27 -12.41 -8.76
N LYS A 59 18.80 -11.33 -8.13
CA LYS A 59 18.00 -11.38 -6.90
C LYS A 59 16.90 -10.31 -6.93
N TYR A 60 15.76 -10.61 -6.31
CA TYR A 60 14.81 -9.57 -5.94
C TYR A 60 15.39 -8.71 -4.82
N ARG A 61 15.36 -7.39 -5.02
CA ARG A 61 15.88 -6.40 -4.07
C ARG A 61 14.82 -5.35 -3.78
N VAL A 62 14.74 -4.96 -2.52
CA VAL A 62 13.95 -3.81 -2.07
C VAL A 62 14.79 -2.56 -2.33
N PHE A 63 14.26 -1.63 -3.11
CA PHE A 63 14.87 -0.34 -3.42
C PHE A 63 14.34 0.77 -2.51
N GLY A 64 13.11 0.61 -2.03
CA GLY A 64 12.48 1.52 -1.08
C GLY A 64 11.41 0.80 -0.29
N GLU A 65 11.21 1.18 0.97
CA GLU A 65 10.17 0.61 1.81
C GLU A 65 9.59 1.60 2.80
N THR A 66 8.51 1.20 3.48
CA THR A 66 8.05 1.95 4.64
C THR A 66 9.00 1.78 5.82
N ILE A 67 9.34 2.89 6.46
CA ILE A 67 10.19 2.92 7.66
C ILE A 67 9.39 2.55 8.91
N ASP A 68 8.06 2.71 8.87
CA ASP A 68 7.19 2.55 10.02
C ASP A 68 6.04 1.56 9.82
N ILE A 69 4.91 1.99 9.30
CA ILE A 69 3.70 1.19 9.11
C ILE A 69 3.43 1.01 7.62
N ALA A 70 2.78 -0.08 7.24
CA ALA A 70 2.34 -0.22 5.85
C ALA A 70 1.20 0.75 5.52
N VAL A 71 1.11 1.16 4.26
CA VAL A 71 0.06 2.06 3.78
C VAL A 71 -1.34 1.50 4.04
N GLY A 72 -1.54 0.19 3.85
CA GLY A 72 -2.84 -0.42 4.15
C GLY A 72 -3.20 -0.33 5.64
N ASN A 73 -2.22 -0.48 6.54
CA ASN A 73 -2.45 -0.27 7.97
C ASN A 73 -2.75 1.21 8.30
N CYS A 74 -2.08 2.15 7.63
CA CYS A 74 -2.38 3.58 7.76
C CYS A 74 -3.84 3.88 7.37
N LEU A 75 -4.30 3.36 6.22
CA LEU A 75 -5.69 3.48 5.75
C LEU A 75 -6.68 2.86 6.75
N ASP A 76 -6.40 1.65 7.24
CA ASP A 76 -7.28 0.97 8.20
C ASP A 76 -7.41 1.74 9.52
N ARG A 77 -6.31 2.27 10.05
CA ARG A 77 -6.33 3.09 11.28
C ARG A 77 -7.02 4.41 11.05
N PHE A 78 -6.77 5.07 9.92
CA PHE A 78 -7.46 6.29 9.53
C PHE A 78 -8.98 6.10 9.49
N ALA A 79 -9.47 5.04 8.81
CA ALA A 79 -10.90 4.75 8.71
C ALA A 79 -11.57 4.66 10.09
N ARG A 80 -10.88 4.05 11.06
CA ARG A 80 -11.37 3.96 12.45
C ARG A 80 -11.46 5.32 13.12
N VAL A 81 -10.48 6.21 12.90
CA VAL A 81 -10.46 7.56 13.48
C VAL A 81 -11.64 8.40 12.97
N VAL A 82 -11.93 8.32 11.67
CA VAL A 82 -13.05 9.05 11.05
C VAL A 82 -14.39 8.30 11.11
N LYS A 83 -14.43 7.16 11.82
CA LYS A 83 -15.62 6.30 12.01
C LYS A 83 -16.25 5.81 10.69
N LEU A 84 -15.44 5.54 9.67
CA LEU A 84 -15.90 4.87 8.46
C LEU A 84 -16.16 3.37 8.75
N PRO A 85 -17.17 2.77 8.10
CA PRO A 85 -17.45 1.35 8.26
C PRO A 85 -16.31 0.50 7.68
N ASN A 86 -16.12 -0.70 8.25
CA ASN A 86 -15.14 -1.66 7.74
C ASN A 86 -15.67 -2.48 6.56
N ASP A 87 -16.99 -2.59 6.39
CA ASP A 87 -17.62 -3.34 5.30
C ASP A 87 -17.87 -2.42 4.09
N PRO A 88 -17.50 -2.79 2.84
CA PRO A 88 -16.83 -4.03 2.42
C PRO A 88 -15.31 -4.07 2.67
N SER A 89 -14.64 -2.91 2.71
CA SER A 89 -13.28 -2.77 3.24
C SER A 89 -13.01 -1.31 3.62
N PRO A 90 -12.15 -1.03 4.62
CA PRO A 90 -11.79 0.34 4.99
C PRO A 90 -11.23 1.16 3.82
N GLY A 91 -10.32 0.55 3.04
CA GLY A 91 -9.71 1.20 1.87
C GLY A 91 -10.73 1.57 0.79
N TYR A 92 -11.71 0.71 0.51
CA TYR A 92 -12.79 0.99 -0.43
C TYR A 92 -13.68 2.15 0.02
N ASN A 93 -14.03 2.19 1.32
CA ASN A 93 -14.88 3.24 1.86
C ASN A 93 -14.16 4.60 1.89
N ILE A 94 -12.86 4.63 2.18
CA ILE A 94 -12.03 5.82 2.02
C ILE A 94 -12.04 6.28 0.56
N GLU A 95 -11.90 5.37 -0.41
CA GLU A 95 -11.97 5.71 -1.83
C GLU A 95 -13.31 6.30 -2.25
N GLN A 96 -14.44 5.75 -1.79
CA GLN A 96 -15.75 6.31 -2.12
C GLN A 96 -15.97 7.68 -1.48
N ALA A 97 -15.51 7.88 -0.24
CA ALA A 97 -15.60 9.18 0.44
C ALA A 97 -14.68 10.23 -0.21
N ALA A 98 -13.46 9.85 -0.58
CA ALA A 98 -12.48 10.73 -1.22
C ALA A 98 -12.99 11.34 -2.54
N LYS A 99 -13.83 10.63 -3.30
CA LYS A 99 -14.45 11.15 -4.55
C LYS A 99 -15.35 12.36 -4.34
N LYS A 100 -15.88 12.53 -3.12
CA LYS A 100 -16.76 13.63 -2.74
C LYS A 100 -16.00 14.78 -2.06
N GLY A 101 -14.75 14.54 -1.66
CA GLY A 101 -13.89 15.55 -1.07
C GLY A 101 -13.45 16.56 -2.12
N SER A 102 -13.32 17.82 -1.71
CA SER A 102 -12.92 18.93 -2.58
C SER A 102 -11.79 19.76 -1.97
N ARG A 103 -11.65 19.74 -0.64
CA ARG A 103 -10.67 20.53 0.08
C ARG A 103 -9.46 19.69 0.47
N LEU A 104 -8.28 20.15 0.06
CA LEU A 104 -7.01 19.54 0.45
C LEU A 104 -6.55 20.10 1.81
N LEU A 105 -6.48 19.22 2.82
CA LEU A 105 -5.76 19.46 4.06
C LEU A 105 -4.29 19.14 3.85
N GLU A 106 -3.41 20.06 4.22
CA GLU A 106 -1.97 19.85 4.15
C GLU A 106 -1.54 18.82 5.21
N LEU A 107 -1.12 17.64 4.74
CA LEU A 107 -0.64 16.53 5.57
C LEU A 107 0.89 16.42 5.47
N PRO A 108 1.57 15.87 6.49
CA PRO A 108 3.01 15.71 6.48
C PRO A 108 3.46 14.82 5.32
N TYR A 109 4.22 15.39 4.37
CA TYR A 109 4.76 14.66 3.24
C TYR A 109 6.16 14.13 3.58
N THR A 110 6.24 12.85 3.97
CA THR A 110 7.49 12.28 4.55
C THR A 110 8.11 11.21 3.66
N VAL A 111 8.89 11.67 2.68
CA VAL A 111 9.72 10.82 1.81
C VAL A 111 11.20 11.02 2.16
N LYS A 112 11.95 9.93 2.35
CA LYS A 112 13.39 9.94 2.64
C LYS A 112 14.11 9.07 1.63
N GLY A 113 14.66 9.68 0.57
CA GLY A 113 15.26 8.92 -0.53
C GLY A 113 14.20 8.11 -1.27
N MET A 114 14.27 6.77 -1.20
CA MET A 114 13.25 5.87 -1.76
C MET A 114 12.31 5.30 -0.69
N ASP A 115 12.45 5.74 0.56
CA ASP A 115 11.64 5.27 1.68
C ASP A 115 10.54 6.26 2.06
N VAL A 116 9.48 5.75 2.69
CA VAL A 116 8.31 6.52 3.15
C VAL A 116 8.01 6.27 4.62
N ALA A 117 7.35 7.24 5.26
CA ALA A 117 6.82 7.08 6.61
C ALA A 117 5.40 7.65 6.70
N PHE A 118 4.47 6.88 7.28
CA PHE A 118 3.05 7.24 7.35
C PHE A 118 2.55 7.55 8.77
N SER A 119 3.33 7.26 9.81
CA SER A 119 2.90 7.49 11.20
C SER A 119 2.67 8.96 11.50
N GLY A 120 3.47 9.86 10.92
CA GLY A 120 3.29 11.31 11.09
C GLY A 120 1.94 11.82 10.57
N ILE A 121 1.49 11.28 9.43
CA ILE A 121 0.15 11.57 8.88
C ILE A 121 -0.93 11.07 9.85
N LEU A 122 -0.78 9.83 10.32
CA LEU A 122 -1.76 9.22 11.21
C LEU A 122 -1.87 9.96 12.55
N SER A 123 -0.75 10.32 13.16
CA SER A 123 -0.73 11.09 14.42
C SER A 123 -1.36 12.47 14.28
N LEU A 124 -1.14 13.15 13.16
CA LEU A 124 -1.78 14.43 12.89
C LEU A 124 -3.30 14.29 12.79
N ILE A 125 -3.78 13.30 12.03
CA ILE A 125 -5.20 13.02 11.89
C ILE A 125 -5.82 12.61 13.24
N GLU A 126 -5.18 11.72 14.00
CA GLU A 126 -5.65 11.31 15.33
C GLU A 126 -5.80 12.50 16.29
N SER A 127 -4.88 13.46 16.22
CA SER A 127 -4.90 14.67 17.05
C SER A 127 -5.93 15.70 16.59
N LYS A 128 -6.03 15.97 15.28
CA LYS A 128 -6.80 17.11 14.74
C LYS A 128 -8.19 16.75 14.19
N ALA A 129 -8.45 15.49 13.82
CA ALA A 129 -9.68 15.12 13.12
C ALA A 129 -10.95 15.54 13.89
N LYS A 130 -10.99 15.34 15.22
CA LYS A 130 -12.15 15.74 16.02
C LYS A 130 -12.41 17.24 15.96
N GLN A 131 -11.35 18.06 16.03
CA GLN A 131 -11.46 19.51 15.97
C GLN A 131 -11.91 19.97 14.56
N LEU A 132 -11.27 19.45 13.51
CA LEU A 132 -11.56 19.83 12.12
C LEU A 132 -12.99 19.45 11.69
N LEU A 133 -13.49 18.31 12.17
CA LEU A 133 -14.86 17.88 11.92
C LEU A 133 -15.88 18.68 12.75
N SER A 134 -15.53 19.06 13.99
CA SER A 134 -16.44 19.82 14.87
C SER A 134 -16.53 21.30 14.49
N SER A 135 -15.46 21.89 13.93
CA SER A 135 -15.49 23.27 13.43
C SER A 135 -16.28 23.39 12.12
N GLY A 136 -16.51 22.28 11.42
CA GLY A 136 -17.14 22.27 10.10
C GLY A 136 -16.22 22.73 8.97
N ASP A 137 -14.93 22.96 9.25
CA ASP A 137 -13.96 23.40 8.24
C ASP A 137 -13.64 22.30 7.23
N TYR A 138 -13.68 21.04 7.65
CA TYR A 138 -13.41 19.88 6.81
C TYR A 138 -14.47 18.81 7.04
N THR A 139 -14.85 18.14 5.96
CA THR A 139 -15.70 16.95 5.99
C THR A 139 -14.86 15.67 6.08
N VAL A 140 -15.49 14.53 6.38
CA VAL A 140 -14.80 13.24 6.35
C VAL A 140 -14.30 12.94 4.93
N GLU A 141 -15.09 13.33 3.94
CA GLU A 141 -14.79 13.24 2.52
C GLU A 141 -13.52 14.02 2.16
N ASP A 142 -13.37 15.25 2.66
CA ASP A 142 -12.16 16.07 2.45
C ASP A 142 -10.92 15.44 3.11
N LEU A 143 -11.07 14.87 4.31
CA LEU A 143 -9.97 14.17 4.97
C LEU A 143 -9.55 12.91 4.21
N CYS A 144 -10.52 12.14 3.69
CA CYS A 144 -10.24 10.96 2.86
C CYS A 144 -9.54 11.34 1.56
N PHE A 145 -10.00 12.41 0.91
CA PHE A 145 -9.37 12.98 -0.28
C PHE A 145 -7.93 13.37 0.02
N SER A 146 -7.71 14.17 1.05
CA SER A 146 -6.39 14.66 1.43
C SER A 146 -5.41 13.53 1.75
N LEU A 147 -5.88 12.50 2.45
CA LEU A 147 -5.10 11.31 2.76
C LEU A 147 -4.65 10.60 1.48
N GLN A 148 -5.58 10.29 0.57
CA GLN A 148 -5.27 9.58 -0.68
C GLN A 148 -4.31 10.37 -1.56
N GLU A 149 -4.56 11.67 -1.75
CA GLU A 149 -3.70 12.50 -2.59
C GLU A 149 -2.27 12.57 -2.07
N THR A 150 -2.10 12.70 -0.75
CA THR A 150 -0.78 12.78 -0.10
C THR A 150 -0.07 11.43 -0.13
N VAL A 151 -0.72 10.37 0.35
CA VAL A 151 -0.12 9.04 0.48
C VAL A 151 0.22 8.45 -0.88
N PHE A 152 -0.66 8.56 -1.86
CA PHE A 152 -0.39 8.02 -3.19
C PHE A 152 0.67 8.83 -3.93
N ALA A 153 0.73 10.15 -3.76
CA ALA A 153 1.85 10.96 -4.27
C ALA A 153 3.19 10.47 -3.71
N MET A 154 3.28 10.21 -2.40
CA MET A 154 4.49 9.68 -1.77
C MET A 154 4.90 8.32 -2.35
N LEU A 155 3.94 7.42 -2.56
CA LEU A 155 4.21 6.09 -3.15
C LEU A 155 4.68 6.19 -4.60
N ILE A 156 4.09 7.09 -5.39
CA ILE A 156 4.48 7.31 -6.78
C ILE A 156 5.87 7.90 -6.85
N GLU A 157 6.19 8.89 -6.02
CA GLU A 157 7.52 9.52 -5.98
C GLU A 157 8.63 8.50 -5.71
N ILE A 158 8.47 7.62 -4.71
CA ILE A 158 9.48 6.59 -4.44
C ILE A 158 9.56 5.55 -5.55
N THR A 159 8.44 5.26 -6.21
CA THR A 159 8.36 4.31 -7.32
C THR A 159 9.07 4.88 -8.55
N GLU A 160 8.83 6.14 -8.88
CA GLU A 160 9.48 6.85 -9.98
C GLU A 160 11.00 6.93 -9.77
N ARG A 161 11.44 7.23 -8.53
CA ARG A 161 12.87 7.19 -8.17
C ARG A 161 13.49 5.82 -8.38
N ALA A 162 12.79 4.75 -7.99
CA ALA A 162 13.27 3.38 -8.20
C ALA A 162 13.27 2.98 -9.69
N MET A 163 12.27 3.39 -10.47
CA MET A 163 12.24 3.18 -11.93
C MET A 163 13.41 3.87 -12.61
N ALA A 164 13.67 5.14 -12.28
CA ALA A 164 14.83 5.87 -12.79
C ALA A 164 16.15 5.21 -12.40
N HIS A 165 16.26 4.71 -11.17
CA HIS A 165 17.47 4.03 -10.69
C HIS A 165 17.71 2.66 -11.34
N THR A 166 16.65 1.91 -11.65
CA THR A 166 16.73 0.58 -12.26
C THR A 166 16.74 0.61 -13.79
N GLY A 167 16.37 1.73 -14.40
CA GLY A 167 16.18 1.86 -15.85
C GLY A 167 14.97 1.08 -16.38
N SER A 168 14.04 0.66 -15.51
CA SER A 168 12.85 -0.07 -15.93
C SER A 168 11.78 0.89 -16.46
N SER A 169 11.17 0.54 -17.58
CA SER A 169 10.02 1.22 -18.16
C SER A 169 8.68 0.57 -17.78
N GLU A 170 8.71 -0.51 -16.99
CA GLU A 170 7.53 -1.26 -16.59
C GLU A 170 7.29 -1.07 -15.08
N LEU A 171 6.05 -0.72 -14.72
CA LEU A 171 5.59 -0.69 -13.34
C LEU A 171 4.50 -1.75 -13.16
N LEU A 172 4.65 -2.59 -12.15
CA LEU A 172 3.64 -3.54 -11.71
C LEU A 172 3.19 -3.17 -10.29
N ILE A 173 1.90 -2.95 -10.10
CA ILE A 173 1.32 -2.69 -8.78
C ILE A 173 0.70 -3.98 -8.26
N VAL A 174 1.13 -4.44 -7.07
CA VAL A 174 0.63 -5.67 -6.45
C VAL A 174 0.18 -5.43 -5.01
N GLY A 175 -0.67 -6.31 -4.49
CA GLY A 175 -1.21 -6.24 -3.14
C GLY A 175 -2.60 -5.60 -3.06
N GLY A 176 -3.23 -5.73 -1.91
CA GLY A 176 -4.64 -5.36 -1.72
C GLY A 176 -4.93 -3.87 -1.89
N VAL A 177 -3.96 -2.99 -1.62
CA VAL A 177 -4.15 -1.54 -1.81
C VAL A 177 -4.04 -1.16 -3.29
N GLY A 178 -3.42 -2.03 -4.10
CA GLY A 178 -3.31 -1.86 -5.55
C GLY A 178 -4.64 -1.89 -6.30
N CYS A 179 -5.75 -2.29 -5.67
CA CYS A 179 -7.08 -2.23 -6.27
C CYS A 179 -7.70 -0.81 -6.30
N ASN A 180 -7.10 0.14 -5.56
CA ASN A 180 -7.59 1.50 -5.48
C ASN A 180 -7.42 2.23 -6.83
N LYS A 181 -8.53 2.71 -7.41
CA LYS A 181 -8.49 3.34 -8.75
C LYS A 181 -7.72 4.65 -8.76
N ARG A 182 -7.71 5.39 -7.65
CA ARG A 182 -6.98 6.65 -7.57
C ARG A 182 -5.46 6.43 -7.60
N LEU A 183 -4.98 5.32 -7.03
CA LEU A 183 -3.59 4.89 -7.14
C LEU A 183 -3.25 4.39 -8.55
N GLN A 184 -4.16 3.68 -9.23
CA GLN A 184 -3.92 3.13 -10.57
C GLN A 184 -3.89 4.18 -11.71
N VAL A 185 -4.60 5.30 -11.55
CA VAL A 185 -4.75 6.32 -12.59
C VAL A 185 -3.58 7.31 -12.64
N ARG A 186 -2.77 7.37 -11.57
CA ARG A 186 -1.62 8.27 -11.49
C ARG A 186 -0.34 7.51 -11.86
#